data_AF-A0A9X3EVQ6-F1
#
_entry.id   AF-A0A9X3EVQ6-F1
#
_cell.length_a   1.000
_cell.length_b   1.000
_cell.length_c   1.000
_cell.angle_alpha   90.00
_cell.angle_beta   90.00
_cell.angle_gamma   90.00
#
_symmetry.space_group_name_H-M   'P 1'
#
loop_
_entity.id
_entity.type
_entity.pdbx_description
1 polymer ?
#
loop_
_entity_poly.entity_id
_entity_poly.type
_entity_poly.pdbx_seq_one_letter_code
_entity_poly.pdbx_strand_id
1 'polypeptide(L)'
;MFANLLAGCGDSIGNCKGSQYTQEVELTPEEWSEFQRNNPSGPPDPNGTTTGPDAVTTGASTTDASTTDASTTDASTTDAGTTDASTGTTDAGASTTDATGGEALSEAEACALVCKYRVDEFEQPLDCEVTQEATKVIVACTLPAYCEGRRHACVTSRGERAEAEPAGAWLARAAHDEAASVHAFRSLARELAAWGAPAELLARIDAAVADEVRHAEVVANAARARGAEVTPPTHVALAVRELLAIAVENAVEGCVRETWAALSAAHQARFAAEPALRTMYEEIAADEARHAELAWAIDAWLMGQLDAAGRAAVASARRAAIAELQASLGLLEEPALRVLGLPPAATAVRLCGELDAALWSRAA
;
A
#
# COMPACT_ATOMS: atom_id res chain seq x y z
N MET A 1 -5.96 -8.48 8.79
CA MET A 1 -4.68 -8.19 9.42
C MET A 1 -4.28 -9.35 10.34
N PHE A 2 -5.03 -9.65 11.40
CA PHE A 2 -4.60 -10.66 12.39
C PHE A 2 -4.89 -12.13 12.02
N ALA A 3 -5.64 -12.40 10.95
CA ALA A 3 -5.84 -13.76 10.41
C ALA A 3 -4.62 -14.20 9.59
N ASN A 4 -4.17 -13.31 8.69
CA ASN A 4 -2.95 -13.47 7.91
C ASN A 4 -1.67 -13.26 8.74
N LEU A 5 -1.77 -12.79 10.00
CA LEU A 5 -0.67 -12.83 10.97
C LEU A 5 -0.35 -14.25 11.47
N LEU A 6 -1.22 -15.25 11.24
CA LEU A 6 -0.94 -16.66 11.54
C LEU A 6 -0.95 -17.59 10.34
N ALA A 7 -1.79 -17.32 9.35
CA ALA A 7 -1.60 -17.84 8.01
C ALA A 7 -0.43 -17.12 7.31
N GLY A 8 0.71 -16.99 8.00
CA GLY A 8 1.98 -16.71 7.34
C GLY A 8 2.18 -17.78 6.28
N CYS A 9 2.32 -17.36 5.03
CA CYS A 9 1.94 -18.11 3.85
C CYS A 9 2.43 -19.58 3.86
N GLY A 10 1.50 -20.50 4.09
CA GLY A 10 1.67 -21.95 3.95
C GLY A 10 0.87 -22.45 2.74
N ASP A 11 1.31 -23.48 2.02
CA ASP A 11 2.30 -24.50 2.42
C ASP A 11 3.50 -24.61 1.46
N SER A 12 4.66 -24.93 2.05
CA SER A 12 5.87 -25.47 1.41
C SER A 12 6.51 -24.67 0.26
N ILE A 13 7.78 -24.28 0.46
CA ILE A 13 8.58 -23.38 -0.38
C ILE A 13 8.22 -21.91 -0.13
N GLY A 14 9.21 -21.11 0.26
CA GLY A 14 8.99 -19.78 0.84
C GLY A 14 8.45 -18.71 -0.12
N ASN A 15 8.10 -17.56 0.48
CA ASN A 15 7.28 -16.45 -0.03
C ASN A 15 5.77 -16.71 -0.12
N CYS A 16 4.99 -15.63 -0.02
CA CYS A 16 3.57 -15.56 -0.31
C CYS A 16 3.25 -15.66 -1.82
N LYS A 17 3.89 -16.60 -2.51
CA LYS A 17 3.59 -16.99 -3.88
C LYS A 17 2.61 -18.17 -3.85
N GLY A 18 1.31 -17.89 -3.76
CA GLY A 18 0.27 -18.90 -3.99
C GLY A 18 -1.02 -18.74 -3.19
N SER A 19 -0.98 -18.04 -2.05
CA SER A 19 -2.20 -17.60 -1.37
C SER A 19 -2.84 -16.46 -2.16
N GLN A 20 -4.16 -16.46 -2.33
CA GLN A 20 -4.89 -15.44 -3.11
C GLN A 20 -6.23 -15.07 -2.48
N TYR A 21 -6.68 -13.82 -2.69
CA TYR A 21 -8.02 -13.35 -2.34
C TYR A 21 -8.65 -12.65 -3.56
N THR A 22 -9.97 -12.69 -3.64
CA THR A 22 -10.72 -12.08 -4.75
C THR A 22 -11.52 -10.90 -4.24
N GLN A 23 -11.42 -9.76 -4.91
CA GLN A 23 -12.21 -8.55 -4.63
C GLN A 23 -13.02 -8.18 -5.86
N GLU A 24 -14.33 -8.00 -5.68
CA GLU A 24 -15.25 -7.63 -6.75
C GLU A 24 -15.36 -6.10 -6.88
N VAL A 25 -15.24 -5.60 -8.10
CA VAL A 25 -15.55 -4.22 -8.49
C VAL A 25 -16.81 -4.24 -9.34
N GLU A 26 -17.88 -3.60 -8.86
CA GLU A 26 -19.08 -3.38 -9.66
C GLU A 26 -18.93 -2.07 -10.48
N LEU A 27 -19.19 -2.16 -11.77
CA LEU A 27 -19.14 -1.07 -12.75
C LEU A 27 -20.46 -0.99 -13.53
N THR A 28 -20.83 0.18 -14.05
CA THR A 28 -21.85 0.24 -15.10
C THR A 28 -21.30 -0.24 -16.45
N PRO A 29 -22.15 -0.63 -17.43
CA PRO A 29 -21.71 -0.93 -18.79
C PRO A 29 -20.95 0.22 -19.46
N GLU A 30 -21.27 1.46 -19.11
CA GLU A 30 -20.58 2.67 -19.57
C GLU A 30 -19.18 2.79 -18.98
N GLU A 31 -19.03 2.65 -17.66
CA GLU A 31 -17.71 2.64 -16.99
C GLU A 31 -16.81 1.53 -17.56
N TRP A 32 -17.34 0.31 -17.73
CA TRP A 32 -16.60 -0.79 -18.34
C TRP A 32 -16.13 -0.45 -19.77
N SER A 33 -17.00 0.18 -20.56
CA SER A 33 -16.67 0.64 -21.92
C SER A 33 -15.58 1.72 -21.95
N GLU A 34 -15.37 2.46 -20.86
CA GLU A 34 -14.30 3.46 -20.72
C GLU A 34 -12.94 2.81 -20.45
N PHE A 35 -12.89 1.80 -19.58
CA PHE A 35 -11.70 0.97 -19.39
C PHE A 35 -11.30 0.26 -20.69
N GLN A 36 -12.25 -0.29 -21.46
CA GLN A 36 -11.99 -0.89 -22.78
C GLN A 36 -11.41 0.10 -23.80
N ARG A 37 -11.61 1.41 -23.64
CA ARG A 37 -11.03 2.45 -24.52
C ARG A 37 -9.68 3.00 -24.02
N ASN A 38 -9.09 2.41 -22.97
CA ASN A 38 -7.94 2.95 -22.24
C ASN A 38 -8.15 4.42 -21.82
N ASN A 39 -9.40 4.79 -21.54
CA ASN A 39 -9.78 6.13 -21.09
C ASN A 39 -10.60 5.99 -19.79
N PRO A 40 -10.01 5.43 -18.72
CA PRO A 40 -10.71 5.30 -17.45
C PRO A 40 -11.06 6.70 -16.94
N SER A 41 -12.35 6.97 -16.77
CA SER A 41 -12.76 8.11 -15.95
C SER A 41 -12.16 7.96 -14.56
N GLY A 42 -11.79 9.10 -13.94
CA GLY A 42 -11.49 9.12 -12.51
C GLY A 42 -12.68 8.58 -11.69
N PRO A 43 -12.47 8.26 -10.40
CA PRO A 43 -13.54 7.72 -9.55
C PRO A 43 -14.78 8.62 -9.62
N PRO A 44 -16.00 8.03 -9.68
CA PRO A 44 -17.22 8.79 -9.97
C PRO A 44 -17.41 9.92 -8.95
N ASP A 45 -17.54 11.14 -9.46
CA ASP A 45 -17.95 12.30 -8.66
C ASP A 45 -19.39 12.06 -8.17
N PRO A 46 -19.66 12.07 -6.85
CA PRO A 46 -21.01 11.91 -6.33
C PRO A 46 -21.98 13.05 -6.73
N ASN A 47 -21.50 14.16 -7.32
CA ASN A 47 -22.31 15.27 -7.82
C ASN A 47 -22.19 15.43 -9.35
N GLY A 48 -22.78 14.48 -10.10
CA GLY A 48 -22.69 14.42 -11.56
C GLY A 48 -22.95 15.75 -12.29
N THR A 49 -21.90 16.29 -12.90
CA THR A 49 -21.97 17.40 -13.86
C THR A 49 -21.05 17.10 -15.04
N THR A 50 -21.61 16.90 -16.23
CA THR A 50 -20.87 16.53 -17.44
C THR A 50 -20.12 17.72 -18.06
N THR A 51 -18.85 17.53 -18.41
CA THR A 51 -18.16 18.31 -19.46
C THR A 51 -17.26 17.38 -20.30
N GLY A 52 -17.31 17.55 -21.62
CA GLY A 52 -16.50 16.79 -22.58
C GLY A 52 -15.15 17.47 -22.90
N PRO A 53 -14.33 16.88 -23.79
CA PRO A 53 -12.95 17.32 -24.00
C PRO A 53 -12.85 18.56 -24.92
N ASP A 54 -12.14 19.57 -24.44
CA ASP A 54 -11.69 20.71 -25.26
C ASP A 54 -10.25 20.51 -25.77
N ALA A 55 -9.96 21.10 -26.94
CA ALA A 55 -8.82 20.72 -27.77
C ALA A 55 -7.45 21.27 -27.31
N VAL A 56 -6.41 20.46 -27.42
CA VAL A 56 -5.01 20.89 -27.26
C VAL A 56 -4.59 21.73 -28.48
N THR A 57 -4.23 22.99 -28.23
CA THR A 57 -3.68 23.90 -29.25
C THR A 57 -2.18 23.69 -29.39
N THR A 58 -1.68 23.54 -30.62
CA THR A 58 -0.26 23.39 -30.93
C THR A 58 0.50 24.71 -30.82
N GLY A 59 1.36 24.83 -29.79
CA GLY A 59 2.30 25.94 -29.63
C GLY A 59 3.70 25.59 -30.14
N ALA A 60 3.97 25.86 -31.41
CA ALA A 60 5.34 25.75 -31.93
C ALA A 60 6.21 26.91 -31.42
N SER A 61 7.46 26.63 -31.05
CA SER A 61 8.50 27.64 -30.86
C SER A 61 9.81 27.09 -31.41
N THR A 62 10.38 27.83 -32.36
CA THR A 62 11.58 27.46 -33.12
C THR A 62 12.73 28.41 -32.78
N THR A 63 13.94 28.01 -33.17
CA THR A 63 15.19 28.80 -33.15
C THR A 63 15.73 29.15 -31.73
N ASP A 64 17.04 29.14 -31.48
CA ASP A 64 18.14 29.32 -32.43
C ASP A 64 19.46 28.60 -32.00
N ALA A 65 20.40 28.49 -32.96
CA ALA A 65 21.88 28.46 -32.85
C ALA A 65 22.61 27.67 -31.69
N SER A 66 23.78 27.03 -31.88
CA SER A 66 24.73 26.99 -33.01
C SER A 66 25.80 25.88 -32.85
N THR A 67 26.21 25.30 -33.98
CA THR A 67 27.55 24.77 -34.34
C THR A 67 28.58 24.36 -33.27
N THR A 68 29.07 23.13 -33.40
CA THR A 68 30.50 22.80 -33.20
C THR A 68 31.02 21.98 -34.37
N ASP A 69 32.09 22.46 -35.02
CA ASP A 69 32.93 21.68 -35.92
C ASP A 69 33.84 20.74 -35.12
N ALA A 70 34.14 19.56 -35.67
CA ALA A 70 35.50 19.10 -35.95
C ALA A 70 35.51 17.69 -36.56
N SER A 71 36.29 17.50 -37.62
CA SER A 71 36.40 16.27 -38.41
C SER A 71 37.81 15.67 -38.35
N THR A 72 37.89 14.32 -38.37
CA THR A 72 39.03 13.47 -38.78
C THR A 72 38.46 12.06 -39.04
N THR A 73 38.53 11.43 -40.23
CA THR A 73 39.68 10.67 -40.83
C THR A 73 40.36 9.71 -39.85
N ASP A 74 40.76 8.45 -40.11
CA ASP A 74 40.70 7.49 -41.25
C ASP A 74 41.26 6.14 -40.72
N ALA A 75 41.17 4.94 -41.32
CA ALA A 75 40.30 4.30 -42.34
C ALA A 75 40.73 2.81 -42.50
N SER A 76 39.99 1.96 -43.25
CA SER A 76 40.38 0.57 -43.68
C SER A 76 40.47 -0.50 -42.57
N THR A 77 40.32 -1.84 -42.76
CA THR A 77 40.09 -2.74 -43.93
C THR A 77 39.71 -4.17 -43.44
N THR A 78 39.11 -5.01 -44.32
CA THR A 78 39.20 -6.51 -44.40
C THR A 78 38.69 -7.39 -43.23
N ASP A 79 38.14 -8.60 -43.42
CA ASP A 79 37.54 -9.32 -44.58
C ASP A 79 36.86 -10.63 -44.08
N ALA A 80 36.04 -11.28 -44.92
CA ALA A 80 35.51 -12.66 -44.83
C ALA A 80 34.62 -13.08 -43.62
N GLY A 81 33.54 -13.85 -43.78
CA GLY A 81 32.86 -14.31 -45.00
C GLY A 81 31.93 -15.52 -44.76
N THR A 82 30.90 -15.73 -45.62
CA THR A 82 30.09 -16.97 -45.83
C THR A 82 29.24 -17.48 -44.64
N THR A 83 28.05 -18.10 -44.71
CA THR A 83 26.99 -18.46 -45.72
C THR A 83 25.76 -18.95 -44.88
N ASP A 84 24.50 -19.05 -45.31
CA ASP A 84 23.78 -18.91 -46.60
C ASP A 84 22.29 -18.52 -46.31
N ALA A 85 21.50 -17.97 -47.25
CA ALA A 85 20.48 -18.64 -48.11
C ALA A 85 19.57 -19.70 -47.44
N SER A 86 18.24 -19.78 -47.66
CA SER A 86 17.22 -18.94 -48.34
C SER A 86 15.85 -19.26 -47.66
N THR A 87 14.64 -18.76 -47.97
CA THR A 87 13.96 -17.98 -49.05
C THR A 87 12.69 -17.37 -48.39
N GLY A 88 11.79 -16.54 -48.95
CA GLY A 88 11.57 -15.90 -50.24
C GLY A 88 10.26 -15.05 -50.18
N THR A 89 10.26 -13.90 -50.86
CA THR A 89 9.20 -13.29 -51.73
C THR A 89 7.71 -13.47 -51.32
N THR A 90 6.88 -12.43 -51.16
CA THR A 90 6.46 -11.45 -52.20
C THR A 90 6.18 -10.00 -51.72
N ASP A 91 5.90 -9.14 -52.69
CA ASP A 91 6.04 -7.67 -52.72
C ASP A 91 4.77 -6.84 -52.39
N ALA A 92 5.00 -5.54 -52.19
CA ALA A 92 4.14 -4.37 -52.45
C ALA A 92 2.77 -4.20 -51.76
N GLY A 93 2.58 -3.02 -51.12
CA GLY A 93 1.25 -2.53 -50.72
C GLY A 93 1.23 -1.34 -49.77
N ALA A 94 1.79 -0.19 -50.15
CA ALA A 94 1.62 1.03 -49.36
C ALA A 94 0.16 1.53 -49.43
N SER A 95 -0.49 1.71 -48.27
CA SER A 95 -1.76 2.43 -48.17
C SER A 95 -1.77 3.29 -46.92
N THR A 96 -1.85 4.61 -47.11
CA THR A 96 -2.03 5.58 -46.04
C THR A 96 -3.49 5.59 -45.60
N THR A 97 -3.75 5.21 -44.35
CA THR A 97 -5.00 5.59 -43.65
C THR A 97 -4.63 6.24 -42.33
N ASP A 98 -4.82 7.56 -42.30
CA ASP A 98 -4.88 8.33 -41.07
C ASP A 98 -6.09 7.85 -40.26
N ALA A 99 -5.84 7.34 -39.06
CA ALA A 99 -6.85 6.75 -38.20
C ALA A 99 -6.56 7.13 -36.74
N THR A 100 -7.14 8.25 -36.31
CA THR A 100 -7.29 8.59 -34.90
C THR A 100 -8.27 7.61 -34.25
N GLY A 101 -7.74 6.47 -33.82
CA GLY A 101 -8.46 5.43 -33.12
C GLY A 101 -7.45 4.47 -32.51
N GLY A 102 -7.04 4.74 -31.27
CA GLY A 102 -6.30 3.75 -30.49
C GLY A 102 -7.12 2.48 -30.41
N GLU A 103 -6.48 1.33 -30.66
CA GLU A 103 -7.16 0.04 -30.59
C GLU A 103 -7.78 -0.13 -29.20
N ALA A 104 -9.03 -0.59 -29.15
CA ALA A 104 -9.68 -0.90 -27.89
C ALA A 104 -8.91 -2.02 -27.19
N LEU A 105 -8.68 -1.87 -25.89
CA LEU A 105 -8.05 -2.89 -25.06
C LEU A 105 -8.86 -4.18 -25.13
N SER A 106 -8.16 -5.32 -25.13
CA SER A 106 -8.82 -6.61 -24.94
C SER A 106 -9.54 -6.66 -23.59
N GLU A 107 -10.50 -7.57 -23.46
CA GLU A 107 -11.23 -7.76 -22.19
C GLU A 107 -10.26 -8.05 -21.01
N ALA A 108 -9.19 -8.81 -21.25
CA ALA A 108 -8.15 -9.07 -20.24
C ALA A 108 -7.35 -7.81 -19.85
N GLU A 109 -6.95 -6.98 -20.82
CA GLU A 109 -6.24 -5.73 -20.56
C GLU A 109 -7.14 -4.72 -19.83
N ALA A 110 -8.41 -4.59 -20.23
CA ALA A 110 -9.39 -3.76 -19.54
C ALA A 110 -9.68 -4.27 -18.11
N CYS A 111 -9.77 -5.59 -17.91
CA CYS A 111 -9.94 -6.23 -16.61
C CYS A 111 -8.76 -5.90 -15.68
N ALA A 112 -7.52 -6.11 -16.15
CA ALA A 112 -6.32 -5.77 -15.40
C ALA A 112 -6.23 -4.26 -15.09
N LEU A 113 -6.67 -3.40 -16.02
CA LEU A 113 -6.77 -1.96 -15.82
C LEU A 113 -7.79 -1.60 -14.73
N VAL A 114 -8.96 -2.25 -14.69
CA VAL A 114 -9.94 -2.07 -13.60
C VAL A 114 -9.32 -2.45 -12.25
N CYS A 115 -8.66 -3.61 -12.14
CA CYS A 115 -8.03 -4.03 -10.88
C CYS A 115 -6.95 -3.05 -10.41
N LYS A 116 -6.13 -2.55 -11.33
CA LYS A 116 -5.09 -1.55 -11.06
C LYS A 116 -5.64 -0.20 -10.58
N TYR A 117 -6.76 0.26 -11.13
CA TYR A 117 -7.30 1.60 -10.84
C TYR A 117 -8.43 1.64 -9.81
N ARG A 118 -9.09 0.50 -9.54
CA ARG A 118 -10.26 0.42 -8.63
C ARG A 118 -10.02 -0.44 -7.39
N VAL A 119 -8.91 -1.18 -7.30
CA VAL A 119 -8.59 -2.03 -6.13
C VAL A 119 -7.28 -1.64 -5.41
N ASP A 120 -6.11 -1.71 -6.07
CA ASP A 120 -4.82 -1.34 -5.44
C ASP A 120 -3.77 -0.97 -6.52
N GLU A 121 -2.82 -0.08 -6.20
CA GLU A 121 -1.89 0.60 -7.15
C GLU A 121 -0.72 -0.28 -7.61
N PHE A 122 -0.89 -1.61 -7.66
CA PHE A 122 0.15 -2.58 -8.02
C PHE A 122 0.22 -2.85 -9.53
N GLU A 123 1.32 -3.47 -9.98
CA GLU A 123 1.62 -3.59 -11.41
C GLU A 123 0.63 -4.48 -12.19
N GLN A 124 0.15 -5.61 -11.64
CA GLN A 124 -0.87 -6.51 -12.23
C GLN A 124 -1.57 -7.38 -11.15
N PRO A 125 -2.83 -7.82 -11.35
CA PRO A 125 -3.47 -8.87 -10.55
C PRO A 125 -2.90 -10.28 -10.85
N LEU A 126 -3.22 -11.29 -10.02
CA LEU A 126 -2.88 -12.69 -10.32
C LEU A 126 -3.80 -13.27 -11.40
N ASP A 127 -5.08 -12.97 -11.29
CA ASP A 127 -6.12 -13.37 -12.23
C ASP A 127 -7.27 -12.35 -12.19
N CYS A 128 -8.06 -12.28 -13.25
CA CYS A 128 -9.09 -11.27 -13.42
C CYS A 128 -10.24 -11.82 -14.27
N GLU A 129 -11.40 -12.02 -13.64
CA GLU A 129 -12.61 -12.52 -14.31
C GLU A 129 -13.64 -11.39 -14.48
N VAL A 130 -14.30 -11.34 -15.65
CA VAL A 130 -15.36 -10.36 -15.95
C VAL A 130 -16.70 -11.09 -16.07
N THR A 131 -17.68 -10.71 -15.25
CA THR A 131 -19.07 -11.15 -15.38
C THR A 131 -19.92 -9.97 -15.82
N GLN A 132 -20.45 -10.04 -17.04
CA GLN A 132 -21.32 -8.99 -17.60
C GLN A 132 -22.80 -9.35 -17.42
N GLU A 133 -23.56 -8.48 -16.76
CA GLU A 133 -25.02 -8.55 -16.62
C GLU A 133 -25.71 -7.42 -17.42
N ALA A 134 -27.03 -7.48 -17.55
CA ALA A 134 -27.80 -6.50 -18.33
C ALA A 134 -27.75 -5.05 -17.79
N THR A 135 -27.36 -4.86 -16.52
CA THR A 135 -27.34 -3.55 -15.84
C THR A 135 -26.01 -3.22 -15.18
N LYS A 136 -25.04 -4.13 -15.18
CA LYS A 136 -23.75 -3.97 -14.48
C LYS A 136 -22.70 -4.92 -15.03
N VAL A 137 -21.43 -4.62 -14.76
CA VAL A 137 -20.28 -5.48 -14.99
C VAL A 137 -19.57 -5.69 -13.66
N ILE A 138 -19.37 -6.94 -13.28
CA ILE A 138 -18.59 -7.32 -12.09
C ILE A 138 -17.20 -7.74 -12.57
N VAL A 139 -16.17 -7.08 -12.07
CA VAL A 139 -14.77 -7.47 -12.27
C VAL A 139 -14.24 -8.08 -10.99
N ALA A 140 -13.97 -9.39 -11.02
CA ALA A 140 -13.42 -10.14 -9.90
C ALA A 140 -11.89 -10.15 -9.98
N CYS A 141 -11.27 -9.27 -9.21
CA CYS A 141 -9.82 -9.12 -9.13
C CYS A 141 -9.24 -10.13 -8.15
N THR A 142 -8.61 -11.19 -8.64
CA THR A 142 -7.87 -12.14 -7.82
C THR A 142 -6.44 -11.64 -7.63
N LEU A 143 -6.10 -11.38 -6.38
CA LEU A 143 -4.87 -10.74 -5.94
C LEU A 143 -4.10 -11.70 -5.03
N PRO A 144 -2.77 -11.59 -4.90
CA PRO A 144 -2.05 -12.36 -3.90
C PRO A 144 -2.61 -12.02 -2.51
N ALA A 145 -2.94 -13.03 -1.71
CA ALA A 145 -3.16 -12.86 -0.29
C ALA A 145 -1.78 -12.65 0.33
N TYR A 146 -1.37 -11.38 0.32
CA TYR A 146 -0.15 -10.91 0.93
C TYR A 146 -0.22 -11.10 2.44
N CYS A 147 0.93 -11.39 3.06
CA CYS A 147 1.11 -11.09 4.47
C CYS A 147 0.84 -9.59 4.70
N GLU A 148 -0.26 -9.29 5.40
CA GLU A 148 -0.61 -7.95 5.86
C GLU A 148 0.34 -7.51 6.99
N GLY A 149 0.63 -6.21 7.06
CA GLY A 149 1.38 -5.53 8.12
C GLY A 149 1.56 -4.05 7.80
N ARG A 150 2.40 -3.36 8.58
CA ARG A 150 2.72 -1.94 8.36
C ARG A 150 3.26 -1.69 6.93
N ARG A 151 2.63 -0.80 6.16
CA ARG A 151 2.95 -0.48 4.74
C ARG A 151 3.65 0.88 4.59
N HIS A 152 4.74 1.12 5.32
CA HIS A 152 5.53 2.35 5.16
C HIS A 152 6.37 2.30 3.87
N ALA A 153 6.35 3.35 3.04
CA ALA A 153 7.04 3.33 1.74
C ALA A 153 8.57 3.13 1.82
N CYS A 154 9.19 3.40 2.98
CA CYS A 154 10.61 3.15 3.19
C CYS A 154 10.93 1.69 3.57
N VAL A 155 9.94 0.87 3.94
CA VAL A 155 10.12 -0.51 4.40
C VAL A 155 9.76 -1.48 3.28
N THR A 156 10.68 -2.37 2.93
CA THR A 156 10.55 -3.29 1.79
C THR A 156 10.28 -4.74 2.21
N SER A 157 10.45 -5.07 3.49
CA SER A 157 10.10 -6.36 4.08
C SER A 157 8.69 -6.36 4.68
N ARG A 158 8.15 -7.55 4.93
CA ARG A 158 6.86 -7.75 5.61
C ARG A 158 6.90 -8.88 6.64
N GLY A 159 8.02 -9.05 7.34
CA GLY A 159 8.25 -10.07 8.36
C GLY A 159 7.90 -11.51 7.96
N GLU A 160 8.90 -12.29 7.59
CA GLU A 160 8.71 -13.72 7.31
C GLU A 160 8.09 -14.44 8.51
N ARG A 161 7.24 -15.44 8.25
CA ARG A 161 6.64 -16.25 9.30
C ARG A 161 7.72 -17.08 9.96
N ALA A 162 7.98 -16.84 11.25
CA ALA A 162 8.85 -17.71 12.03
C ALA A 162 8.28 -19.15 12.08
N GLU A 163 9.15 -20.15 11.95
CA GLU A 163 8.81 -21.57 12.12
C GLU A 163 8.62 -21.90 13.61
N ALA A 164 7.56 -21.36 14.21
CA ALA A 164 7.24 -21.46 15.62
C ALA A 164 5.75 -21.79 15.85
N GLU A 165 5.39 -22.03 17.11
CA GLU A 165 3.98 -22.09 17.50
C GLU A 165 3.29 -20.74 17.22
N PRO A 166 1.97 -20.72 16.97
CA PRO A 166 1.27 -19.54 16.47
C PRO A 166 1.54 -18.24 17.26
N ALA A 167 1.49 -18.26 18.59
CA ALA A 167 1.68 -17.05 19.38
C ALA A 167 3.13 -16.52 19.30
N GLY A 168 4.12 -17.42 19.25
CA GLY A 168 5.52 -17.08 18.96
C GLY A 168 5.70 -16.48 17.56
N ALA A 169 5.11 -17.08 16.53
CA ALA A 169 5.17 -16.56 15.16
C ALA A 169 4.50 -15.18 15.03
N TRP A 170 3.36 -14.99 15.70
CA TRP A 170 2.68 -13.70 15.79
C TRP A 170 3.57 -12.63 16.46
N LEU A 171 4.20 -12.96 17.60
CA LEU A 171 5.07 -12.03 18.32
C LEU A 171 6.34 -11.70 17.51
N ALA A 172 6.91 -12.69 16.80
CA ALA A 172 8.05 -12.43 15.92
C ALA A 172 7.69 -11.44 14.80
N ARG A 173 6.45 -11.55 14.29
CA ARG A 173 5.96 -10.62 13.28
C ARG A 173 5.67 -9.23 13.86
N ALA A 174 5.02 -9.14 15.01
CA ALA A 174 4.81 -7.85 15.69
C ALA A 174 6.15 -7.14 15.95
N ALA A 175 7.17 -7.87 16.44
CA ALA A 175 8.52 -7.32 16.64
C ALA A 175 9.20 -6.84 15.34
N HIS A 176 8.92 -7.46 14.19
CA HIS A 176 9.37 -6.97 12.88
C HIS A 176 8.68 -5.65 12.52
N ASP A 177 7.36 -5.57 12.75
CA ASP A 177 6.57 -4.40 12.42
C ASP A 177 6.94 -3.20 13.31
N GLU A 178 7.17 -3.37 14.64
CA GLU A 178 7.67 -2.25 15.47
C GLU A 178 9.10 -1.83 15.07
N ALA A 179 9.96 -2.79 14.73
CA ALA A 179 11.29 -2.48 14.19
C ALA A 179 11.20 -1.73 12.85
N ALA A 180 10.16 -1.96 12.05
CA ALA A 180 9.89 -1.24 10.81
C ALA A 180 9.43 0.20 11.08
N SER A 181 8.59 0.43 12.11
CA SER A 181 8.19 1.77 12.56
C SER A 181 9.39 2.67 12.90
N VAL A 182 10.44 2.12 13.51
CA VAL A 182 11.70 2.86 13.79
C VAL A 182 12.27 3.49 12.52
N HIS A 183 12.20 2.80 11.38
CA HIS A 183 12.65 3.32 10.09
C HIS A 183 11.62 4.28 9.46
N ALA A 184 10.33 4.00 9.62
CA ALA A 184 9.23 4.84 9.15
C ALA A 184 9.25 6.23 9.82
N PHE A 185 9.25 6.30 11.15
CA PHE A 185 9.34 7.55 11.89
C PHE A 185 10.63 8.33 11.55
N ARG A 186 11.77 7.66 11.36
CA ARG A 186 13.00 8.32 10.89
C ARG A 186 12.88 8.86 9.46
N SER A 187 12.17 8.19 8.55
CA SER A 187 11.90 8.77 7.23
C SER A 187 10.97 9.97 7.35
N LEU A 188 9.84 9.81 8.05
CA LEU A 188 8.84 10.82 8.28
C LEU A 188 9.42 12.09 8.91
N ALA A 189 10.30 11.97 9.92
CA ALA A 189 11.00 13.10 10.53
C ALA A 189 11.82 13.91 9.50
N ARG A 190 12.58 13.23 8.62
CA ARG A 190 13.37 13.90 7.56
C ARG A 190 12.46 14.59 6.54
N GLU A 191 11.38 13.93 6.14
CA GLU A 191 10.43 14.43 5.15
C GLU A 191 9.67 15.65 5.69
N LEU A 192 9.09 15.55 6.88
CA LEU A 192 8.39 16.65 7.54
C LEU A 192 9.33 17.83 7.86
N ALA A 193 10.58 17.58 8.26
CA ALA A 193 11.58 18.63 8.46
C ALA A 193 11.90 19.38 7.15
N ALA A 194 12.02 18.68 6.03
CA ALA A 194 12.23 19.28 4.72
C ALA A 194 11.03 20.15 4.27
N TRP A 195 9.81 19.76 4.64
CA TRP A 195 8.59 20.54 4.43
C TRP A 195 8.31 21.60 5.53
N GLY A 196 9.25 21.83 6.44
CA GLY A 196 9.16 22.91 7.43
C GLY A 196 8.20 22.66 8.60
N ALA A 197 7.99 21.40 8.99
CA ALA A 197 7.14 21.06 10.13
C ALA A 197 7.62 21.68 11.46
N PRO A 198 6.71 22.01 12.39
CA PRO A 198 7.05 22.53 13.71
C PRO A 198 8.03 21.62 14.48
N ALA A 199 9.02 22.22 15.12
CA ALA A 199 10.03 21.50 15.90
C ALA A 199 9.44 20.61 17.02
N GLU A 200 8.25 20.97 17.54
CA GLU A 200 7.51 20.15 18.50
C GLU A 200 7.03 18.82 17.90
N LEU A 201 6.53 18.82 16.67
CA LEU A 201 6.13 17.57 15.99
C LEU A 201 7.35 16.68 15.72
N LEU A 202 8.46 17.28 15.27
CA LEU A 202 9.71 16.55 15.05
C LEU A 202 10.24 15.92 16.35
N ALA A 203 10.24 16.67 17.46
CA ALA A 203 10.65 16.14 18.77
C ALA A 203 9.73 15.02 19.28
N ARG A 204 8.42 15.06 18.98
CA ARG A 204 7.49 13.96 19.28
C ARG A 204 7.77 12.73 18.43
N ILE A 205 8.16 12.89 17.16
CA ILE A 205 8.57 11.77 16.29
C ILE A 205 9.87 11.15 16.80
N ASP A 206 10.87 11.95 17.18
CA ASP A 206 12.12 11.44 17.76
C ASP A 206 11.88 10.66 19.07
N ALA A 207 10.88 11.05 19.86
CA ALA A 207 10.44 10.28 21.03
C ALA A 207 9.77 8.95 20.62
N ALA A 208 8.90 8.95 19.60
CA ALA A 208 8.30 7.72 19.08
C ALA A 208 9.35 6.74 18.52
N VAL A 209 10.40 7.23 17.85
CA VAL A 209 11.56 6.40 17.43
C VAL A 209 12.23 5.69 18.61
N ALA A 210 12.31 6.33 19.78
CA ALA A 210 12.90 5.73 20.97
C ALA A 210 11.98 4.71 21.65
N ASP A 211 10.67 4.97 21.65
CA ASP A 211 9.64 4.02 22.11
C ASP A 211 9.66 2.76 21.23
N GLU A 212 9.66 2.90 19.90
CA GLU A 212 9.60 1.76 18.97
C GLU A 212 10.86 0.88 18.99
N VAL A 213 12.04 1.44 19.28
CA VAL A 213 13.25 0.63 19.53
C VAL A 213 13.05 -0.28 20.75
N ARG A 214 12.41 0.24 21.80
CA ARG A 214 12.09 -0.54 23.01
C ARG A 214 10.97 -1.55 22.74
N HIS A 215 9.92 -1.17 21.99
CA HIS A 215 8.83 -2.08 21.61
C HIS A 215 9.36 -3.29 20.83
N ALA A 216 10.13 -3.04 19.76
CA ALA A 216 10.78 -4.06 18.97
C ALA A 216 11.64 -5.01 19.82
N GLU A 217 12.39 -4.50 20.79
CA GLU A 217 13.21 -5.33 21.68
C GLU A 217 12.36 -6.22 22.61
N VAL A 218 11.38 -5.65 23.33
CA VAL A 218 10.59 -6.41 24.32
C VAL A 218 9.70 -7.45 23.64
N VAL A 219 9.08 -7.11 22.51
CA VAL A 219 8.25 -8.03 21.73
C VAL A 219 9.12 -9.12 21.09
N ALA A 220 10.31 -8.79 20.58
CA ALA A 220 11.24 -9.80 20.06
C ALA A 220 11.70 -10.78 21.14
N ASN A 221 11.90 -10.32 22.38
CA ASN A 221 12.24 -11.19 23.49
C ASN A 221 11.06 -12.10 23.89
N ALA A 222 9.82 -11.61 23.84
CA ALA A 222 8.63 -12.43 24.02
C ALA A 222 8.43 -13.49 22.91
N ALA A 223 8.84 -13.18 21.67
CA ALA A 223 8.87 -14.11 20.54
C ALA A 223 9.93 -15.21 20.72
N ARG A 224 11.18 -14.83 21.03
CA ARG A 224 12.29 -15.76 21.27
C ARG A 224 12.03 -16.71 22.44
N ALA A 225 11.34 -16.23 23.48
CA ALA A 225 10.90 -17.07 24.61
C ALA A 225 9.92 -18.19 24.19
N ARG A 226 9.28 -18.09 23.02
CA ARG A 226 8.42 -19.09 22.39
C ARG A 226 9.11 -19.85 21.23
N GLY A 227 10.43 -19.72 21.11
CA GLY A 227 11.22 -20.38 20.07
C GLY A 227 11.12 -19.74 18.69
N ALA A 228 10.51 -18.55 18.56
CA ALA A 228 10.41 -17.85 17.29
C ALA A 228 11.65 -16.97 17.04
N GLU A 229 12.26 -17.11 15.86
CA GLU A 229 13.25 -16.17 15.37
C GLU A 229 12.59 -14.89 14.83
N VAL A 230 13.28 -13.75 14.94
CA VAL A 230 12.76 -12.45 14.52
C VAL A 230 13.64 -11.90 13.41
N THR A 231 13.14 -11.95 12.18
CA THR A 231 13.82 -11.39 11.00
C THR A 231 13.80 -9.87 11.07
N PRO A 232 14.95 -9.16 11.01
CA PRO A 232 14.96 -7.69 10.98
C PRO A 232 14.31 -7.10 9.70
N PRO A 233 13.80 -5.86 9.75
CA PRO A 233 13.23 -5.20 8.59
C PRO A 233 14.27 -4.77 7.55
N THR A 234 13.98 -5.00 6.27
CA THR A 234 14.69 -4.38 5.16
C THR A 234 14.01 -3.05 4.81
N HIS A 235 14.81 -2.03 4.58
CA HIS A 235 14.34 -0.68 4.30
C HIS A 235 15.27 0.01 3.30
N VAL A 236 14.74 1.03 2.63
CA VAL A 236 15.45 1.87 1.66
C VAL A 236 15.42 3.33 2.11
N ALA A 237 16.48 4.07 1.78
CA ALA A 237 16.51 5.50 2.01
C ALA A 237 15.63 6.20 0.96
N LEU A 238 14.47 6.72 1.38
CA LEU A 238 13.66 7.58 0.51
C LEU A 238 14.30 8.96 0.34
N ALA A 239 14.14 9.52 -0.85
CA ALA A 239 14.17 10.97 -1.08
C ALA A 239 12.93 11.62 -0.43
N VAL A 240 12.93 12.95 -0.27
CA VAL A 240 11.76 13.67 0.25
C VAL A 240 10.63 13.56 -0.77
N ARG A 241 9.50 12.96 -0.37
CA ARG A 241 8.30 12.82 -1.20
C ARG A 241 7.45 14.10 -1.18
N GLU A 242 6.51 14.18 -2.11
CA GLU A 242 5.45 15.18 -2.13
C GLU A 242 4.57 15.13 -0.87
N LEU A 243 4.11 16.29 -0.41
CA LEU A 243 3.24 16.44 0.78
C LEU A 243 2.02 15.52 0.76
N LEU A 244 1.40 15.33 -0.41
CA LEU A 244 0.22 14.47 -0.56
C LEU A 244 0.54 12.99 -0.28
N ALA A 245 1.67 12.48 -0.76
CA ALA A 245 2.07 11.09 -0.51
C ALA A 245 2.35 10.84 0.97
N ILE A 246 2.97 11.81 1.65
CA ILE A 246 3.21 11.76 3.10
C ILE A 246 1.89 11.80 3.87
N ALA A 247 0.93 12.62 3.45
CA ALA A 247 -0.38 12.73 4.08
C ALA A 247 -1.26 11.49 3.89
N VAL A 248 -1.22 10.87 2.71
CA VAL A 248 -1.89 9.59 2.45
C VAL A 248 -1.30 8.48 3.32
N GLU A 249 0.03 8.34 3.38
CA GLU A 249 0.68 7.35 4.25
C GLU A 249 0.38 7.59 5.74
N ASN A 250 0.43 8.84 6.21
CA ASN A 250 0.07 9.20 7.58
C ASN A 250 -1.40 8.90 7.90
N ALA A 251 -2.33 9.12 6.97
CA ALA A 251 -3.75 8.83 7.20
C ALA A 251 -4.06 7.32 7.24
N VAL A 252 -3.34 6.51 6.46
CA VAL A 252 -3.49 5.04 6.43
C VAL A 252 -2.77 4.40 7.61
N GLU A 253 -1.43 4.53 7.67
CA GLU A 253 -0.62 3.83 8.66
C GLU A 253 -0.71 4.52 10.03
N GLY A 254 -0.53 5.85 10.06
CA GLY A 254 -0.61 6.67 11.28
C GLY A 254 -2.02 6.69 11.90
N CYS A 255 -2.96 7.39 11.26
CA CYS A 255 -4.27 7.66 11.84
C CYS A 255 -5.16 6.42 11.99
N VAL A 256 -5.08 5.45 11.07
CA VAL A 256 -5.90 4.23 11.13
C VAL A 256 -5.14 3.10 11.82
N ARG A 257 -3.96 2.69 11.33
CA ARG A 257 -3.28 1.49 11.89
C ARG A 257 -2.69 1.73 13.29
N GLU A 258 -2.05 2.86 13.61
CA GLU A 258 -1.56 3.10 15.00
C GLU A 258 -2.71 3.20 16.00
N THR A 259 -3.81 3.88 15.64
CA THR A 259 -4.96 3.98 16.54
C THR A 259 -5.56 2.60 16.83
N TRP A 260 -5.58 1.70 15.84
CA TRP A 260 -5.94 0.30 16.06
C TRP A 260 -4.89 -0.46 16.88
N ALA A 261 -3.59 -0.26 16.64
CA ALA A 261 -2.51 -0.88 17.39
C ALA A 261 -2.59 -0.52 18.89
N ALA A 262 -2.80 0.76 19.22
CA ALA A 262 -3.02 1.23 20.58
C ALA A 262 -4.22 0.55 21.26
N LEU A 263 -5.34 0.40 20.54
CA LEU A 263 -6.54 -0.28 21.06
C LEU A 263 -6.32 -1.80 21.22
N SER A 264 -5.58 -2.43 20.30
CA SER A 264 -5.19 -3.84 20.41
C SER A 264 -4.27 -4.07 21.60
N ALA A 265 -3.21 -3.27 21.75
CA ALA A 265 -2.30 -3.33 22.88
C ALA A 265 -3.05 -3.13 24.20
N ALA A 266 -3.96 -2.14 24.29
CA ALA A 266 -4.79 -1.92 25.48
C ALA A 266 -5.76 -3.08 25.78
N HIS A 267 -6.17 -3.86 24.77
CA HIS A 267 -6.92 -5.09 24.95
C HIS A 267 -6.00 -6.23 25.45
N GLN A 268 -4.84 -6.42 24.82
CA GLN A 268 -3.87 -7.45 25.18
C GLN A 268 -3.32 -7.26 26.61
N ALA A 269 -3.08 -6.01 27.01
CA ALA A 269 -2.76 -5.59 28.39
C ALA A 269 -3.75 -6.14 29.42
N ARG A 270 -5.04 -6.23 29.08
CA ARG A 270 -6.10 -6.71 29.99
C ARG A 270 -6.32 -8.22 29.89
N PHE A 271 -6.21 -8.79 28.69
CA PHE A 271 -6.74 -10.11 28.37
C PHE A 271 -5.69 -11.16 28.01
N ALA A 272 -4.40 -10.82 27.90
CA ALA A 272 -3.35 -11.82 27.69
C ALA A 272 -3.30 -12.80 28.86
N ALA A 273 -3.09 -14.09 28.57
CA ALA A 273 -3.13 -15.13 29.60
C ALA A 273 -2.01 -14.97 30.63
N GLU A 274 -0.80 -14.66 30.15
CA GLU A 274 0.40 -14.53 30.97
C GLU A 274 0.51 -13.12 31.60
N PRO A 275 0.79 -13.01 32.92
CA PRO A 275 1.00 -11.73 33.57
C PRO A 275 2.12 -10.88 32.93
N ALA A 276 3.20 -11.53 32.45
CA ALA A 276 4.32 -10.84 31.81
C ALA A 276 3.92 -10.16 30.49
N LEU A 277 3.08 -10.83 29.67
CA LEU A 277 2.54 -10.22 28.45
C LEU A 277 1.62 -9.05 28.78
N ARG A 278 0.78 -9.17 29.82
CA ARG A 278 -0.08 -8.06 30.27
C ARG A 278 0.74 -6.82 30.65
N THR A 279 1.76 -6.98 31.50
CA THR A 279 2.66 -5.86 31.87
C THR A 279 3.38 -5.25 30.67
N MET A 280 3.88 -6.08 29.74
CA MET A 280 4.52 -5.60 28.51
C MET A 280 3.56 -4.75 27.66
N TYR A 281 2.32 -5.21 27.48
CA TYR A 281 1.32 -4.47 26.70
C TYR A 281 0.70 -3.28 27.47
N GLU A 282 0.75 -3.24 28.81
CA GLU A 282 0.37 -2.05 29.59
C GLU A 282 1.32 -0.87 29.30
N GLU A 283 2.63 -1.13 29.17
CA GLU A 283 3.61 -0.13 28.76
C GLU A 283 3.39 0.29 27.29
N ILE A 284 3.42 -0.68 26.36
CA ILE A 284 3.25 -0.42 24.92
C ILE A 284 1.94 0.37 24.65
N ALA A 285 0.81 -0.03 25.23
CA ALA A 285 -0.48 0.65 24.99
C ALA A 285 -0.50 2.13 25.40
N ALA A 286 0.28 2.52 26.43
CA ALA A 286 0.41 3.92 26.83
C ALA A 286 1.30 4.72 25.88
N ASP A 287 2.18 4.05 25.16
CA ASP A 287 3.12 4.61 24.19
C ASP A 287 2.44 4.75 22.82
N GLU A 288 1.83 3.67 22.32
CA GLU A 288 1.01 3.65 21.11
C GLU A 288 -0.12 4.69 21.13
N ALA A 289 -0.74 4.94 22.29
CA ALA A 289 -1.75 5.99 22.43
C ALA A 289 -1.20 7.40 22.13
N ARG A 290 0.08 7.67 22.46
CA ARG A 290 0.75 8.94 22.12
C ARG A 290 1.18 8.98 20.65
N HIS A 291 1.51 7.82 20.05
CA HIS A 291 1.86 7.70 18.64
C HIS A 291 0.63 7.93 17.75
N ALA A 292 -0.51 7.36 18.12
CA ALA A 292 -1.81 7.68 17.50
C ALA A 292 -2.14 9.18 17.62
N GLU A 293 -2.02 9.78 18.81
CA GLU A 293 -2.23 11.24 18.99
C GLU A 293 -1.27 12.08 18.12
N LEU A 294 -0.02 11.65 17.99
CA LEU A 294 0.99 12.28 17.12
C LEU A 294 0.59 12.18 15.64
N ALA A 295 0.12 11.02 15.18
CA ALA A 295 -0.34 10.85 13.80
C ALA A 295 -1.50 11.82 13.46
N TRP A 296 -2.42 12.07 14.40
CA TRP A 296 -3.47 13.08 14.23
C TRP A 296 -2.96 14.52 14.26
N ALA A 297 -1.95 14.83 15.07
CA ALA A 297 -1.31 16.14 15.08
C ALA A 297 -0.55 16.41 13.76
N ILE A 298 0.09 15.39 13.19
CA ILE A 298 0.73 15.43 11.86
C ILE A 298 -0.33 15.57 10.77
N ASP A 299 -1.43 14.82 10.82
CA ASP A 299 -2.55 14.93 9.87
C ASP A 299 -3.13 16.34 9.84
N ALA A 300 -3.42 16.92 11.01
CA ALA A 300 -3.93 18.29 11.12
C ALA A 300 -2.97 19.34 10.52
N TRP A 301 -1.65 19.14 10.67
CA TRP A 301 -0.65 20.00 10.04
C TRP A 301 -0.63 19.82 8.51
N LEU A 302 -0.56 18.58 8.02
CA LEU A 302 -0.53 18.25 6.60
C LEU A 302 -1.78 18.74 5.86
N MET A 303 -2.97 18.53 6.42
CA MET A 303 -4.25 18.95 5.83
C MET A 303 -4.40 20.48 5.72
N GLY A 304 -3.65 21.25 6.54
CA GLY A 304 -3.53 22.70 6.42
C GLY A 304 -2.64 23.16 5.26
N GLN A 305 -1.75 22.30 4.75
CA GLN A 305 -0.82 22.58 3.64
C GLN A 305 -1.37 22.12 2.28
N LEU A 306 -2.31 21.18 2.26
CA LEU A 306 -2.92 20.64 1.04
C LEU A 306 -4.03 21.54 0.48
N ASP A 307 -4.35 21.34 -0.80
CA ASP A 307 -5.52 21.94 -1.44
C ASP A 307 -6.80 21.09 -1.21
N ALA A 308 -7.90 21.42 -1.89
CA ALA A 308 -9.15 20.67 -1.75
C ALA A 308 -9.05 19.24 -2.33
N ALA A 309 -8.32 19.04 -3.44
CA ALA A 309 -8.17 17.75 -4.08
C ALA A 309 -7.29 16.81 -3.24
N GLY A 310 -6.16 17.32 -2.72
CA GLY A 310 -5.29 16.58 -1.81
C GLY A 310 -6.00 16.17 -0.52
N ARG A 311 -6.78 17.07 0.10
CA ARG A 311 -7.60 16.71 1.27
C ARG A 311 -8.64 15.63 0.95
N ALA A 312 -9.29 15.69 -0.22
CA ALA A 312 -10.25 14.67 -0.63
C ALA A 312 -9.59 13.30 -0.86
N ALA A 313 -8.40 13.28 -1.46
CA ALA A 313 -7.60 12.05 -1.64
C ALA A 313 -7.19 11.43 -0.30
N VAL A 314 -6.70 12.23 0.66
CA VAL A 314 -6.37 11.77 2.03
C VAL A 314 -7.59 11.19 2.74
N ALA A 315 -8.74 11.87 2.68
CA ALA A 315 -9.99 11.37 3.27
C ALA A 315 -10.47 10.06 2.59
N SER A 316 -10.24 9.91 1.28
CA SER A 316 -10.54 8.67 0.55
C SER A 316 -9.64 7.51 0.99
N ALA A 317 -8.32 7.72 1.05
CA ALA A 317 -7.36 6.73 1.51
C ALA A 317 -7.65 6.28 2.95
N ARG A 318 -8.01 7.22 3.84
CA ARG A 318 -8.42 6.91 5.21
C ARG A 318 -9.65 6.00 5.26
N ARG A 319 -10.71 6.31 4.48
CA ARG A 319 -11.91 5.46 4.40
C ARG A 319 -11.60 4.06 3.85
N ALA A 320 -10.75 3.97 2.83
CA ALA A 320 -10.30 2.68 2.29
C ALA A 320 -9.54 1.85 3.34
N ALA A 321 -8.62 2.46 4.10
CA ALA A 321 -7.88 1.80 5.17
C ALA A 321 -8.78 1.30 6.31
N ILE A 322 -9.82 2.06 6.67
CA ILE A 322 -10.82 1.64 7.67
C ILE A 322 -11.60 0.43 7.17
N ALA A 323 -12.05 0.44 5.91
CA ALA A 323 -12.76 -0.68 5.31
C ALA A 323 -11.88 -1.93 5.18
N GLU A 324 -10.63 -1.79 4.73
CA GLU A 324 -9.62 -2.86 4.72
C GLU A 324 -9.45 -3.45 6.12
N LEU A 325 -9.20 -2.58 7.12
CA LEU A 325 -9.05 -3.02 8.51
C LEU A 325 -10.30 -3.77 8.98
N GLN A 326 -11.50 -3.19 8.89
CA GLN A 326 -12.76 -3.81 9.31
C GLN A 326 -13.00 -5.19 8.68
N ALA A 327 -12.88 -5.30 7.36
CA ALA A 327 -13.01 -6.58 6.64
C ALA A 327 -11.99 -7.61 7.16
N SER A 328 -10.75 -7.17 7.34
CA SER A 328 -9.65 -8.01 7.78
C SER A 328 -9.70 -8.39 9.28
N LEU A 329 -10.49 -7.68 10.09
CA LEU A 329 -10.83 -8.02 11.48
C LEU A 329 -12.03 -8.99 11.58
N GLY A 330 -12.82 -9.12 10.52
CA GLY A 330 -13.86 -10.15 10.43
C GLY A 330 -13.30 -11.57 10.35
N LEU A 331 -12.05 -11.71 9.89
CA LEU A 331 -11.38 -12.99 9.63
C LEU A 331 -10.61 -13.56 10.85
N LEU A 332 -10.63 -12.92 12.02
CA LEU A 332 -9.77 -13.25 13.16
C LEU A 332 -10.21 -14.49 13.96
N GLU A 333 -10.24 -15.64 13.31
CA GLU A 333 -10.62 -16.93 13.89
C GLU A 333 -9.40 -17.82 14.10
N GLU A 334 -8.52 -17.43 15.02
CA GLU A 334 -7.38 -18.26 15.43
C GLU A 334 -7.36 -18.49 16.96
N PRO A 335 -7.85 -19.65 17.43
CA PRO A 335 -7.90 -20.00 18.85
C PRO A 335 -6.59 -19.85 19.60
N ALA A 336 -5.45 -20.08 18.93
CA ALA A 336 -4.13 -20.01 19.52
C ALA A 336 -3.74 -18.58 19.94
N LEU A 337 -4.17 -17.54 19.20
CA LEU A 337 -3.88 -16.13 19.52
C LEU A 337 -4.52 -15.64 20.81
N ARG A 338 -5.54 -16.33 21.33
CA ARG A 338 -6.21 -15.93 22.57
C ARG A 338 -5.26 -15.95 23.77
N VAL A 339 -4.15 -16.70 23.73
CA VAL A 339 -3.10 -16.65 24.76
C VAL A 339 -2.42 -15.28 24.84
N LEU A 340 -2.28 -14.59 23.70
CA LEU A 340 -1.72 -13.23 23.60
C LEU A 340 -2.70 -12.13 23.98
N GLY A 341 -3.95 -12.48 24.32
CA GLY A 341 -4.97 -11.52 24.70
C GLY A 341 -5.60 -10.78 23.53
N LEU A 342 -5.44 -11.27 22.30
CA LEU A 342 -6.04 -10.66 21.13
C LEU A 342 -7.58 -10.83 21.14
N PRO A 343 -8.33 -9.79 20.72
CA PRO A 343 -9.78 -9.86 20.68
C PRO A 343 -10.27 -10.90 19.66
N PRO A 344 -11.28 -11.74 19.99
CA PRO A 344 -11.97 -12.55 18.98
C PRO A 344 -12.57 -11.67 17.88
N ALA A 345 -12.66 -12.15 16.64
CA ALA A 345 -13.16 -11.40 15.47
C ALA A 345 -14.39 -10.52 15.77
N ALA A 346 -15.46 -11.09 16.32
CA ALA A 346 -16.69 -10.35 16.66
C ALA A 346 -16.50 -9.22 17.69
N THR A 347 -15.49 -9.30 18.56
CA THR A 347 -15.09 -8.20 19.46
C THR A 347 -14.16 -7.22 18.75
N ALA A 348 -13.24 -7.69 17.91
CA ALA A 348 -12.35 -6.83 17.14
C ALA A 348 -13.13 -5.91 16.18
N VAL A 349 -14.08 -6.47 15.42
CA VAL A 349 -14.99 -5.72 14.53
C VAL A 349 -15.82 -4.70 15.32
N ARG A 350 -16.37 -5.07 16.48
CA ARG A 350 -17.12 -4.14 17.34
C ARG A 350 -16.26 -2.99 17.83
N LEU A 351 -15.07 -3.28 18.35
CA LEU A 351 -14.12 -2.27 18.82
C LEU A 351 -13.68 -1.32 17.69
N CYS A 352 -13.46 -1.86 16.49
CA CYS A 352 -13.12 -1.07 15.30
C CYS A 352 -14.28 -0.16 14.86
N GLY A 353 -15.53 -0.64 14.90
CA GLY A 353 -16.72 0.19 14.63
C GLY A 353 -16.98 1.27 15.68
N GLU A 354 -16.70 0.98 16.96
CA GLU A 354 -16.74 1.99 18.04
C GLU A 354 -15.66 3.06 17.83
N LEU A 355 -14.44 2.66 17.41
CA LEU A 355 -13.33 3.57 17.12
C LEU A 355 -13.61 4.47 15.91
N ASP A 356 -14.21 3.92 14.85
CA ASP A 356 -14.65 4.65 13.67
C ASP A 356 -15.67 5.75 14.03
N ALA A 357 -16.74 5.38 14.73
CA ALA A 357 -17.80 6.31 15.15
C ALA A 357 -17.33 7.37 16.17
N ALA A 358 -16.31 7.05 16.97
CA ALA A 358 -15.76 7.95 17.98
C ALA A 358 -14.72 8.92 17.42
N LEU A 359 -13.93 8.51 16.42
CA LEU A 359 -12.74 9.21 15.96
C LEU A 359 -12.67 9.36 14.44
N TRP A 360 -12.55 8.26 13.68
CA TRP A 360 -12.22 8.34 12.25
C TRP A 360 -13.30 9.04 11.42
N SER A 361 -14.56 8.61 11.52
CA SER A 361 -15.70 9.21 10.82
C SER A 361 -16.02 10.63 11.27
N ARG A 362 -15.42 11.13 12.36
CA ARG A 362 -15.55 12.53 12.80
C ARG A 362 -14.47 13.46 12.25
N ALA A 363 -13.39 12.89 11.72
CA ALA A 363 -12.25 13.61 11.16
C ALA A 363 -12.20 13.54 9.61
N ALA A 364 -13.19 12.90 8.98
CA ALA A 364 -13.26 12.59 7.55
C ALA A 364 -14.11 13.59 6.75
#